data_AF-A0A7C1QFY1-F1
#
_entry.id   AF-A0A7C1QFY1-F1
#
_cell.length_a   1.000
_cell.length_b   1.000
_cell.length_c   1.000
_cell.angle_alpha   90.00
_cell.angle_beta   90.00
_cell.angle_gamma   90.00
#
_symmetry.space_group_name_H-M   'P 1'
#
loop_
_entity.id
_entity.type
_entity.pdbx_description
1 polymer ?
#
loop_
_entity_poly.entity_id
_entity_poly.type
_entity_poly.pdbx_seq_one_letter_code
_entity_poly.pdbx_strand_id
1 'polypeptide(L)'
;MTFERMPVPTEQDLKLAREAFLENEPRDLFYRVVTELIQLSIEGKTHITLPEALAVLLQTWNRSYYRFKPFDNQHYTNICNLLECLSTSVFRFRERSILSLAKDDLSNIVEIFDEFEQVLGRVGAAKSLHLLAPKFFPLWDGAIAKAYKVTLGPVGSNSGKYLKFMLSVRHQCKQLQELALQGQNLLKRIDEYNYCHFTNKWI
;
A
#
# COMPACT_ATOMS: atom_id res chain seq x y z
N MET A 1 19.11 -12.45 12.06
CA MET A 1 19.08 -11.04 11.62
C MET A 1 18.37 -10.22 12.69
N THR A 2 19.08 -9.36 13.40
CA THR A 2 18.51 -8.43 14.36
C THR A 2 17.86 -7.28 13.58
N PHE A 3 16.53 -7.24 13.55
CA PHE A 3 15.78 -6.14 12.97
C PHE A 3 15.84 -4.97 13.93
N GLU A 4 16.47 -3.87 13.51
CA GLU A 4 16.34 -2.59 14.22
C GLU A 4 14.87 -2.17 14.12
N ARG A 5 14.20 -2.15 15.28
CA ARG A 5 12.76 -1.91 15.36
C ARG A 5 12.52 -0.42 15.23
N MET A 6 11.74 -0.02 14.23
CA MET A 6 11.28 1.35 14.10
C MET A 6 10.44 1.73 15.32
N PRO A 7 10.53 2.98 15.80
CA PRO A 7 9.67 3.45 16.87
C PRO A 7 8.20 3.23 16.49
N VAL A 8 7.41 2.82 17.49
CA VAL A 8 5.97 2.61 17.32
C VAL A 8 5.27 3.92 17.65
N PRO A 9 4.45 4.47 16.74
CA PRO A 9 3.67 5.66 17.06
C PRO A 9 2.69 5.36 18.20
N THR A 10 2.43 6.35 19.03
CA THR A 10 1.39 6.26 20.06
C THR A 10 0.00 6.46 19.45
N GLU A 11 -1.05 6.15 20.21
CA GLU A 11 -2.43 6.46 19.78
C GLU A 11 -2.62 7.96 19.50
N GLN A 12 -1.99 8.82 20.31
CA GLN A 12 -2.06 10.26 20.14
C GLN A 12 -1.37 10.70 18.84
N ASP A 13 -0.22 10.11 18.51
CA ASP A 13 0.49 10.38 17.25
C ASP A 13 -0.37 10.03 16.03
N LEU A 14 -1.09 8.90 16.10
CA LEU A 14 -1.99 8.47 15.02
C LEU A 14 -3.22 9.39 14.87
N LYS A 15 -3.73 9.94 15.98
CA LYS A 15 -4.82 10.93 15.96
C LYS A 15 -4.36 12.24 15.34
N LEU A 16 -3.24 12.79 15.82
CA LEU A 16 -2.64 14.02 15.28
C LEU A 16 -2.33 13.88 13.78
N ALA A 17 -1.76 12.75 13.38
CA ALA A 17 -1.50 12.46 11.98
C ALA A 17 -2.76 12.45 11.12
N ARG A 18 -3.87 11.89 11.60
CA ARG A 18 -5.12 11.87 10.83
C ARG A 18 -5.69 13.26 10.65
N GLU A 19 -5.68 14.07 11.71
CA GLU A 19 -6.17 15.45 11.65
C GLU A 19 -5.37 16.25 10.64
N ALA A 20 -4.03 16.22 10.74
CA ALA A 20 -3.14 16.86 9.79
C ALA A 20 -3.32 16.34 8.35
N PHE A 21 -3.47 15.02 8.18
CA PHE A 21 -3.69 14.40 6.87
C PHE A 21 -5.00 14.88 6.25
N LEU A 22 -6.09 14.91 7.01
CA LEU A 22 -7.40 15.36 6.52
C LEU A 22 -7.42 16.85 6.16
N GLU A 23 -6.71 17.67 6.92
CA GLU A 23 -6.61 19.11 6.66
C GLU A 23 -5.80 19.42 5.41
N ASN A 24 -4.73 18.65 5.14
CA ASN A 24 -3.74 19.00 4.12
C ASN A 24 -3.74 18.12 2.85
N GLU A 25 -4.28 16.89 2.90
CA GLU A 25 -4.24 15.93 1.79
C GLU A 25 -5.60 15.81 1.06
N PRO A 26 -5.88 16.64 0.05
CA PRO A 26 -7.15 16.59 -0.67
C PRO A 26 -7.33 15.27 -1.44
N ARG A 27 -6.25 14.51 -1.68
CA ARG A 27 -6.33 13.24 -2.43
C ARG A 27 -6.87 12.07 -1.61
N ASP A 28 -7.16 12.23 -0.31
CA ASP A 28 -7.87 11.22 0.49
C ASP A 28 -9.20 10.81 -0.16
N LEU A 29 -9.87 11.76 -0.85
CA LEU A 29 -11.10 11.48 -1.58
C LEU A 29 -10.90 10.37 -2.64
N PHE A 30 -9.78 10.37 -3.35
CA PHE A 30 -9.50 9.36 -4.38
C PHE A 30 -9.28 7.99 -3.76
N TYR A 31 -8.59 7.95 -2.61
CA TYR A 31 -8.42 6.70 -1.86
C TYR A 31 -9.77 6.11 -1.46
N ARG A 32 -10.68 6.92 -0.87
CA ARG A 32 -12.01 6.45 -0.46
C ARG A 32 -12.84 5.97 -1.65
N VAL A 33 -12.96 6.78 -2.70
CA VAL A 33 -13.75 6.45 -3.89
C VAL A 33 -13.21 5.20 -4.59
N VAL A 34 -11.89 5.08 -4.77
CA VAL A 34 -11.31 3.91 -5.44
C VAL A 34 -11.42 2.65 -4.59
N THR A 35 -11.31 2.75 -3.27
CA THR A 35 -11.53 1.59 -2.38
C THR A 35 -12.95 1.05 -2.53
N GLU A 36 -13.95 1.94 -2.64
CA GLU A 36 -15.34 1.57 -2.89
C GLU A 36 -15.52 0.97 -4.30
N LEU A 37 -14.99 1.60 -5.34
CA LEU A 37 -15.06 1.10 -6.71
C LEU A 37 -14.44 -0.30 -6.85
N ILE A 38 -13.31 -0.54 -6.20
CA ILE A 38 -12.66 -1.87 -6.18
C ILE A 38 -13.57 -2.90 -5.52
N GLN A 39 -14.19 -2.55 -4.38
CA GLN A 39 -15.13 -3.47 -3.71
C GLN A 39 -16.33 -3.77 -4.61
N LEU A 40 -16.96 -2.75 -5.19
CA LEU A 40 -18.10 -2.92 -6.09
C LEU A 40 -17.74 -3.74 -7.33
N SER A 41 -16.53 -3.54 -7.87
CA SER A 41 -16.04 -4.27 -9.04
C SER A 41 -15.87 -5.76 -8.73
N ILE A 42 -15.25 -6.09 -7.59
CA ILE A 42 -15.09 -7.48 -7.13
C ILE A 42 -16.45 -8.15 -6.88
N GLU A 43 -17.42 -7.41 -6.35
CA GLU A 43 -18.77 -7.91 -6.07
C GLU A 43 -19.67 -7.97 -7.31
N GLY A 44 -19.21 -7.49 -8.48
CA GLY A 44 -20.03 -7.42 -9.69
C GLY A 44 -21.20 -6.43 -9.59
N LYS A 45 -21.09 -5.41 -8.73
CA LYS A 45 -22.13 -4.39 -8.46
C LYS A 45 -21.92 -3.08 -9.24
N THR A 46 -20.98 -3.05 -10.17
CA THR A 46 -20.69 -1.90 -11.03
C THR A 46 -20.18 -2.37 -12.39
N HIS A 47 -20.29 -1.51 -13.40
CA HIS A 47 -19.68 -1.73 -14.72
C HIS A 47 -18.19 -1.36 -14.76
N ILE A 48 -17.69 -0.68 -13.73
CA ILE A 48 -16.27 -0.35 -13.61
C ILE A 48 -15.49 -1.63 -13.28
N THR A 49 -14.55 -1.98 -14.14
CA THR A 49 -13.66 -3.12 -13.97
C THR A 49 -12.57 -2.84 -12.93
N LEU A 50 -11.97 -3.89 -12.39
CA LEU A 50 -10.91 -3.77 -11.39
C LEU A 50 -9.69 -2.98 -11.93
N PRO A 51 -9.21 -3.21 -13.18
CA PRO A 51 -8.17 -2.38 -13.78
C PRO A 51 -8.56 -0.91 -13.92
N GLU A 52 -9.82 -0.58 -14.29
CA GLU A 52 -10.29 0.81 -14.40
C GLU A 52 -10.28 1.51 -13.03
N ALA A 53 -10.81 0.85 -12.00
CA ALA A 53 -10.80 1.38 -10.64
C ALA A 53 -9.36 1.64 -10.16
N LEU A 54 -8.44 0.71 -10.42
CA LEU A 54 -7.02 0.86 -10.07
C LEU A 54 -6.34 1.97 -10.86
N ALA A 55 -6.67 2.12 -12.15
CA ALA A 55 -6.13 3.16 -13.03
C ALA A 55 -6.48 4.57 -12.54
N VAL A 56 -7.68 4.78 -11.97
CA VAL A 56 -8.07 6.07 -11.37
C VAL A 56 -7.12 6.45 -10.23
N LEU A 57 -6.81 5.54 -9.32
CA LEU A 57 -5.88 5.84 -8.22
C LEU A 57 -4.45 6.00 -8.70
N LEU A 58 -4.01 5.17 -9.65
CA LEU A 58 -2.67 5.29 -10.22
C LEU A 58 -2.44 6.67 -10.85
N GLN A 59 -3.38 7.16 -11.66
CA GLN A 59 -3.24 8.46 -12.33
C GLN A 59 -3.34 9.65 -11.35
N THR A 60 -4.08 9.51 -10.25
CA THR A 60 -4.30 10.61 -9.29
C THR A 60 -3.28 10.59 -8.15
N TRP A 61 -3.10 9.45 -7.49
CA TRP A 61 -2.27 9.32 -6.28
C TRP A 61 -0.82 8.93 -6.59
N ASN A 62 -0.53 8.36 -7.76
CA ASN A 62 0.84 8.11 -8.24
C ASN A 62 1.29 9.09 -9.34
N ARG A 63 0.71 10.29 -9.36
CA ARG A 63 0.95 11.34 -10.38
C ARG A 63 2.43 11.64 -10.61
N SER A 64 3.25 11.68 -9.57
CA SER A 64 4.69 11.97 -9.70
C SER A 64 5.43 10.92 -10.54
N TYR A 65 5.00 9.66 -10.50
CA TYR A 65 5.53 8.60 -11.36
C TYR A 65 5.07 8.80 -12.80
N TYR A 66 3.77 9.03 -13.00
CA TYR A 66 3.18 9.18 -14.34
C TYR A 66 3.55 10.50 -15.05
N ARG A 67 4.17 11.45 -14.34
CA ARG A 67 4.83 12.61 -14.96
C ARG A 67 5.96 12.20 -15.92
N PHE A 68 6.66 11.11 -15.62
CA PHE A 68 7.84 10.67 -16.38
C PHE A 68 7.61 9.39 -17.18
N LYS A 69 6.64 8.57 -16.77
CA LYS A 69 6.22 7.38 -17.50
C LYS A 69 4.76 7.57 -17.93
N PRO A 70 4.48 7.86 -19.21
CA PRO A 70 3.11 8.11 -19.67
C PRO A 70 2.16 6.97 -19.30
N PHE A 71 0.93 7.32 -18.90
CA PHE A 71 -0.15 6.36 -18.74
C PHE A 71 -0.87 6.22 -20.09
N ASP A 72 -0.35 5.36 -20.95
CA ASP A 72 -0.92 5.10 -22.29
C ASP A 72 -1.73 3.79 -22.34
N ASN A 73 -2.31 3.50 -23.50
CA ASN A 73 -3.10 2.28 -23.72
C ASN A 73 -2.28 1.00 -23.53
N GLN A 74 -0.98 1.01 -23.87
CA GLN A 74 -0.13 -0.16 -23.69
C GLN A 74 0.13 -0.43 -22.20
N HIS A 75 0.42 0.63 -21.44
CA HIS A 75 0.57 0.54 -19.98
C HIS A 75 -0.72 0.08 -19.31
N TYR A 76 -1.87 0.58 -19.75
CA TYR A 76 -3.18 0.12 -19.27
C TYR A 76 -3.41 -1.37 -19.57
N THR A 77 -3.11 -1.83 -20.79
CA THR A 77 -3.18 -3.26 -21.15
C THR A 77 -2.27 -4.12 -20.26
N ASN A 78 -1.06 -3.64 -19.93
CA ASN A 78 -0.17 -4.35 -19.02
C ASN A 78 -0.76 -4.48 -17.61
N ILE A 79 -1.52 -3.48 -17.13
CA ILE A 79 -2.25 -3.54 -15.86
C ILE A 79 -3.37 -4.58 -15.93
N CYS A 80 -4.13 -4.61 -17.03
CA CYS A 80 -5.17 -5.63 -17.24
C CYS A 80 -4.58 -7.04 -17.17
N ASN A 81 -3.52 -7.30 -17.92
CA ASN A 81 -2.85 -8.61 -17.96
C ASN A 81 -2.29 -9.00 -16.57
N LEU A 82 -1.69 -8.05 -15.84
CA LEU A 82 -1.18 -8.27 -14.49
C LEU A 82 -2.31 -8.73 -13.54
N LEU A 83 -3.45 -8.04 -13.56
CA LEU A 83 -4.58 -8.36 -12.69
C LEU A 83 -5.28 -9.65 -13.09
N GLU A 84 -5.37 -9.95 -14.39
CA GLU A 84 -5.88 -11.23 -14.87
C GLU A 84 -5.04 -12.40 -14.33
N CYS A 85 -3.71 -12.31 -14.43
CA CYS A 85 -2.80 -13.35 -13.98
C CYS A 85 -2.74 -13.51 -12.44
N LEU A 86 -2.82 -12.41 -11.69
CA LEU A 86 -2.49 -12.43 -10.25
C LEU A 86 -3.66 -12.15 -9.31
N SER A 87 -4.85 -11.81 -9.80
CA SER A 87 -6.01 -11.49 -8.96
C SER A 87 -6.29 -12.57 -7.91
N THR A 88 -6.34 -13.85 -8.29
CA THR A 88 -6.54 -14.97 -7.37
C THR A 88 -5.48 -15.03 -6.27
N SER A 89 -4.20 -14.89 -6.64
CA SER A 89 -3.07 -14.91 -5.70
C SER A 89 -3.09 -13.72 -4.75
N VAL A 90 -3.50 -12.54 -5.21
CA VAL A 90 -3.62 -11.34 -4.36
C VAL A 90 -4.86 -11.42 -3.46
N PHE A 91 -6.00 -11.88 -3.98
CA PHE A 91 -7.26 -11.93 -3.24
C PHE A 91 -7.26 -12.88 -2.06
N ARG A 92 -6.37 -13.89 -2.04
CA ARG A 92 -6.13 -14.71 -0.84
C ARG A 92 -5.74 -13.88 0.38
N PHE A 93 -5.22 -12.67 0.19
CA PHE A 93 -4.80 -11.75 1.24
C PHE A 93 -5.83 -10.68 1.58
N ARG A 94 -6.90 -10.52 0.78
CA ARG A 94 -7.80 -9.37 0.87
C ARG A 94 -8.47 -9.22 2.24
N GLU A 95 -9.02 -10.31 2.75
CA GLU A 95 -9.70 -10.32 4.05
C GLU A 95 -8.74 -10.54 5.23
N ARG A 96 -7.47 -10.80 4.94
CA ARG A 96 -6.46 -11.10 5.97
C ARG A 96 -5.90 -9.80 6.56
N SER A 97 -5.65 -9.84 7.86
CA SER A 97 -4.83 -8.83 8.52
C SER A 97 -3.34 -9.14 8.33
N ILE A 98 -2.49 -8.12 8.21
CA ILE A 98 -1.02 -8.25 8.22
C ILE A 98 -0.50 -9.03 9.44
N LEU A 99 -1.26 -9.01 10.54
CA LEU A 99 -0.95 -9.77 11.75
C LEU A 99 -0.92 -11.28 11.48
N SER A 100 -1.78 -11.75 10.57
CA SER A 100 -1.88 -13.13 10.10
C SER A 100 -0.79 -13.55 9.12
N LEU A 101 0.15 -12.66 8.75
CA LEU A 101 1.27 -12.99 7.89
C LEU A 101 2.08 -14.15 8.50
N ALA A 102 2.17 -15.24 7.74
CA ALA A 102 2.84 -16.47 8.09
C ALA A 102 4.10 -16.68 7.23
N LYS A 103 4.95 -17.63 7.62
CA LYS A 103 6.20 -17.94 6.92
C LYS A 103 5.95 -18.42 5.48
N ASP A 104 4.85 -19.13 5.26
CA ASP A 104 4.50 -19.70 3.95
C ASP A 104 3.94 -18.64 2.97
N ASP A 105 3.66 -17.42 3.45
CA ASP A 105 3.27 -16.30 2.60
C ASP A 105 4.47 -15.60 1.95
N LEU A 106 5.68 -15.75 2.50
CA LEU A 106 6.82 -14.89 2.17
C LEU A 106 7.24 -14.99 0.69
N SER A 107 7.28 -16.20 0.12
CA SER A 107 7.62 -16.39 -1.30
C SER A 107 6.56 -15.77 -2.21
N ASN A 108 5.28 -16.02 -1.91
CA ASN A 108 4.16 -15.46 -2.65
C ASN A 108 4.14 -13.92 -2.62
N ILE A 109 4.43 -13.32 -1.45
CA ILE A 109 4.53 -11.86 -1.32
C ILE A 109 5.65 -11.29 -2.20
N VAL A 110 6.81 -11.95 -2.23
CA VAL A 110 7.96 -11.54 -3.04
C VAL A 110 7.61 -11.57 -4.53
N GLU A 111 7.07 -12.70 -4.99
CA GLU A 111 6.66 -12.89 -6.39
C GLU A 111 5.59 -11.88 -6.81
N ILE A 112 4.51 -11.74 -6.03
CA ILE A 112 3.45 -10.77 -6.30
C ILE A 112 4.01 -9.35 -6.35
N PHE A 113 4.90 -8.97 -5.42
CA PHE A 113 5.46 -7.63 -5.43
C PHE A 113 6.34 -7.40 -6.65
N ASP A 114 7.20 -8.35 -7.02
CA ASP A 114 8.09 -8.22 -8.18
C ASP A 114 7.29 -8.04 -9.47
N GLU A 115 6.25 -8.83 -9.70
CA GLU A 115 5.37 -8.69 -10.87
C GLU A 115 4.66 -7.32 -10.93
N PHE A 116 4.11 -6.87 -9.79
CA PHE A 116 3.51 -5.55 -9.70
C PHE A 116 4.55 -4.43 -9.91
N GLU A 117 5.77 -4.60 -9.42
CA GLU A 117 6.85 -3.62 -9.55
C GLU A 117 7.28 -3.43 -11.01
N GLN A 118 7.34 -4.50 -11.80
CA GLN A 118 7.70 -4.42 -13.22
C GLN A 118 6.74 -3.52 -13.99
N VAL A 119 5.45 -3.65 -13.73
CA VAL A 119 4.42 -2.87 -14.42
C VAL A 119 4.33 -1.46 -13.83
N LEU A 120 4.11 -1.35 -12.52
CA LEU A 120 3.65 -0.12 -11.85
C LEU A 120 4.78 0.68 -11.18
N GLY A 121 5.99 0.14 -11.15
CA GLY A 121 7.10 0.66 -10.36
C GLY A 121 6.90 0.47 -8.85
N ARG A 122 7.98 0.72 -8.10
CA ARG A 122 8.13 0.51 -6.64
C ARG A 122 6.98 1.02 -5.78
N VAL A 123 6.57 2.26 -6.01
CA VAL A 123 5.53 2.93 -5.21
C VAL A 123 4.14 2.56 -5.72
N GLY A 124 3.98 2.43 -7.05
CA GLY A 124 2.72 2.00 -7.66
C GLY A 124 2.33 0.58 -7.26
N ALA A 125 3.31 -0.32 -7.15
CA ALA A 125 3.12 -1.69 -6.67
C ALA A 125 2.53 -1.72 -5.25
N ALA A 126 3.20 -1.07 -4.28
CA ALA A 126 2.71 -1.02 -2.90
C ALA A 126 1.31 -0.39 -2.79
N LYS A 127 1.05 0.71 -3.53
CA LYS A 127 -0.26 1.36 -3.57
C LYS A 127 -1.36 0.44 -4.10
N SER A 128 -1.06 -0.30 -5.15
CA SER A 128 -2.02 -1.20 -5.79
C SER A 128 -2.30 -2.42 -4.94
N LEU A 129 -1.27 -3.04 -4.38
CA LEU A 129 -1.42 -4.17 -3.45
C LEU A 129 -2.21 -3.78 -2.20
N HIS A 130 -1.97 -2.58 -1.66
CA HIS A 130 -2.77 -2.07 -0.55
C HIS A 130 -4.25 -1.93 -0.93
N LEU A 131 -4.58 -1.35 -2.08
CA LEU A 131 -5.99 -1.26 -2.48
C LEU A 131 -6.67 -2.63 -2.67
N LEU A 132 -5.93 -3.61 -3.20
CA LEU A 132 -6.43 -4.97 -3.44
C LEU A 132 -6.55 -5.78 -2.14
N ALA A 133 -5.72 -5.52 -1.15
CA ALA A 133 -5.76 -6.18 0.16
C ALA A 133 -5.37 -5.20 1.30
N PRO A 134 -6.29 -4.30 1.69
CA PRO A 134 -6.01 -3.09 2.47
C PRO A 134 -5.62 -3.33 3.92
N LYS A 135 -5.93 -4.51 4.45
CA LYS A 135 -5.56 -4.91 5.81
C LYS A 135 -4.26 -5.72 5.85
N PHE A 136 -3.69 -6.07 4.70
CA PHE A 136 -2.54 -6.97 4.60
C PHE A 136 -1.27 -6.27 4.06
N PHE A 137 -1.38 -5.53 2.96
CA PHE A 137 -0.22 -4.88 2.34
C PHE A 137 -0.10 -3.42 2.80
N PRO A 138 1.02 -3.01 3.43
CA PRO A 138 1.24 -1.63 3.84
C PRO A 138 1.67 -0.76 2.66
N LEU A 139 1.35 0.53 2.77
CA LEU A 139 1.76 1.55 1.83
C LEU A 139 3.17 2.06 2.15
N TRP A 140 3.89 2.47 1.10
CA TRP A 140 5.14 3.21 1.24
C TRP A 140 5.34 4.21 0.11
N ASP A 141 6.26 5.13 0.31
CA ASP A 141 6.90 5.92 -0.74
C ASP A 141 8.41 5.96 -0.50
N GLY A 142 9.14 6.75 -1.30
CA GLY A 142 10.59 6.86 -1.15
C GLY A 142 11.05 7.46 0.19
N ALA A 143 10.30 8.40 0.76
CA ALA A 143 10.63 9.03 2.04
C ALA A 143 10.32 8.08 3.20
N ILE A 144 9.17 7.41 3.16
CA ILE A 144 8.77 6.40 4.15
C ILE A 144 9.76 5.23 4.12
N ALA A 145 10.08 4.67 2.95
CA ALA A 145 11.04 3.57 2.84
C ALA A 145 12.41 3.96 3.45
N LYS A 146 12.89 5.16 3.12
CA LYS A 146 14.14 5.70 3.68
C LYS A 146 14.08 5.85 5.21
N ALA A 147 12.98 6.34 5.76
CA ALA A 147 12.78 6.47 7.20
C ALA A 147 12.87 5.10 7.90
N TYR A 148 12.30 4.06 7.28
CA TYR A 148 12.38 2.66 7.73
C TYR A 148 13.72 1.98 7.43
N LYS A 149 14.75 2.75 7.08
CA LYS A 149 16.10 2.26 6.72
C LYS A 149 16.08 1.27 5.55
N VAL A 150 15.16 1.48 4.62
CA VAL A 150 15.03 0.72 3.38
C VAL A 150 15.33 1.63 2.19
N THR A 151 16.52 1.48 1.62
CA THR A 151 16.92 2.22 0.41
C THR A 151 16.38 1.54 -0.84
N LEU A 152 15.42 2.19 -1.50
CA LEU A 152 14.82 1.69 -2.73
C LEU A 152 15.87 1.56 -3.85
N GLY A 153 15.97 0.38 -4.44
CA GLY A 153 16.85 0.08 -5.59
C GLY A 153 16.14 0.33 -6.93
N PRO A 154 16.76 -0.04 -8.07
CA PRO A 154 16.09 -0.04 -9.37
C PRO A 154 14.86 -0.97 -9.38
N VAL A 155 13.99 -0.81 -10.38
CA VAL A 155 12.82 -1.68 -10.60
C VAL A 155 13.27 -3.14 -10.69
N GLY A 156 12.59 -4.04 -9.97
CA GLY A 156 12.89 -5.49 -9.92
C GLY A 156 13.91 -5.88 -8.85
N SER A 157 14.22 -5.00 -7.91
CA SER A 157 15.16 -5.28 -6.80
C SER A 157 14.59 -4.96 -5.42
N ASN A 158 13.27 -4.76 -5.33
CA ASN A 158 12.64 -4.22 -4.12
C ASN A 158 11.71 -5.19 -3.39
N SER A 159 11.41 -6.38 -3.89
CA SER A 159 10.56 -7.36 -3.16
C SER A 159 11.08 -7.69 -1.77
N GLY A 160 12.36 -8.08 -1.64
CA GLY A 160 12.96 -8.36 -0.32
C GLY A 160 12.99 -7.13 0.61
N LYS A 161 13.12 -5.93 0.03
CA LYS A 161 13.09 -4.65 0.75
C LYS A 161 11.69 -4.31 1.23
N TYR A 162 10.69 -4.52 0.38
CA TYR A 162 9.30 -4.34 0.71
C TYR A 162 8.87 -5.35 1.78
N LEU A 163 9.29 -6.62 1.67
CA LEU A 163 9.04 -7.62 2.71
C LEU A 163 9.64 -7.22 4.06
N LYS A 164 10.88 -6.70 4.07
CA LYS A 164 11.49 -6.15 5.30
C LYS A 164 10.64 -5.01 5.88
N PHE A 165 10.16 -4.10 5.03
CA PHE A 165 9.25 -3.03 5.44
C PHE A 165 7.92 -3.58 6.01
N MET A 166 7.30 -4.56 5.35
CA MET A 166 6.08 -5.23 5.82
C MET A 166 6.25 -5.84 7.21
N LEU A 167 7.39 -6.49 7.47
CA LEU A 167 7.67 -7.08 8.78
C LEU A 167 7.81 -6.02 9.88
N SER A 168 8.42 -4.87 9.58
CA SER A 168 8.48 -3.74 10.51
C SER A 168 7.11 -3.16 10.81
N VAL A 169 6.28 -2.94 9.78
CA VAL A 169 4.91 -2.42 9.97
C VAL A 169 4.04 -3.42 10.72
N ARG A 170 4.17 -4.73 10.43
CA ARG A 170 3.49 -5.78 11.19
C ARG A 170 3.84 -5.73 12.68
N HIS A 171 5.11 -5.45 13.02
CA HIS A 171 5.52 -5.32 14.42
C HIS A 171 4.83 -4.13 15.10
N GLN A 172 4.80 -2.97 14.44
CA GLN A 172 4.04 -1.80 14.92
C GLN A 172 2.56 -2.13 15.11
N CYS A 173 1.95 -2.82 14.14
CA CYS A 173 0.55 -3.24 14.24
C CYS A 173 0.28 -4.14 15.46
N LYS A 174 1.19 -5.06 15.79
CA LYS A 174 1.04 -5.92 16.97
C LYS A 174 0.99 -5.11 18.26
N GLN A 175 1.91 -4.16 18.40
CA GLN A 175 1.99 -3.31 19.61
C GLN A 175 0.80 -2.34 19.71
N LEU A 176 0.28 -1.85 18.58
CA LEU A 176 -0.89 -0.98 18.53
C LEU A 176 -2.21 -1.72 18.76
N GLN A 177 -2.33 -3.00 18.38
CA GLN A 177 -3.54 -3.78 18.61
C GLN A 177 -3.81 -4.00 20.11
N GLU A 178 -2.75 -4.14 20.91
CA GLU A 178 -2.81 -4.23 22.36
C GLU A 178 -3.41 -2.95 23.00
N LEU A 179 -3.46 -1.83 22.25
CA LEU A 179 -3.99 -0.53 22.67
C LEU A 179 -5.45 -0.26 22.23
N ALA A 180 -6.21 -1.29 21.82
CA ALA A 180 -7.66 -1.24 21.60
C ALA A 180 -8.18 -0.33 20.45
N LEU A 181 -7.41 -0.12 19.38
CA LEU A 181 -7.92 0.48 18.12
C LEU A 181 -8.76 -0.54 17.30
N GLN A 182 -9.94 -0.90 17.79
CA GLN A 182 -10.85 -1.82 17.10
C GLN A 182 -11.60 -1.13 15.94
N GLY A 183 -11.70 -1.82 14.79
CA GLY A 183 -12.58 -1.45 13.67
C GLY A 183 -11.99 -0.58 12.56
N GLN A 184 -10.79 -0.03 12.74
CA GLN A 184 -10.15 0.83 11.73
C GLN A 184 -9.02 0.13 10.98
N ASN A 185 -8.77 0.55 9.73
CA ASN A 185 -7.64 0.04 8.96
C ASN A 185 -6.32 0.57 9.54
N LEU A 186 -5.70 -0.23 10.42
CA LEU A 186 -4.46 0.13 11.11
C LEU A 186 -3.29 0.41 10.14
N LEU A 187 -3.25 -0.27 8.99
CA LEU A 187 -2.24 0.00 7.98
C LEU A 187 -2.39 1.39 7.38
N LYS A 188 -3.63 1.83 7.14
CA LYS A 188 -3.89 3.18 6.65
C LYS A 188 -3.54 4.25 7.69
N ARG A 189 -3.78 3.98 8.99
CA ARG A 189 -3.38 4.88 10.08
C ARG A 189 -1.86 5.04 10.17
N ILE A 190 -1.12 3.94 10.10
CA ILE A 190 0.35 3.96 10.10
C ILE A 190 0.88 4.68 8.85
N ASP A 191 0.25 4.45 7.69
CA ASP A 191 0.59 5.16 6.45
C ASP A 191 0.38 6.68 6.60
N GLU A 192 -0.76 7.14 7.12
CA GLU A 192 -1.03 8.56 7.35
C GLU A 192 0.00 9.19 8.28
N TYR A 193 0.32 8.51 9.38
CA TYR A 193 1.39 8.93 10.28
C TYR A 193 2.73 9.04 9.56
N ASN A 194 3.14 7.99 8.85
CA ASN A 194 4.39 7.98 8.11
C ASN A 194 4.43 9.08 7.04
N TYR A 195 3.31 9.33 6.35
CA TYR A 195 3.20 10.32 5.30
C TYR A 195 3.28 11.75 5.85
N CYS A 196 2.57 12.03 6.94
CA CYS A 196 2.61 13.33 7.62
C CYS A 196 3.98 13.59 8.22
N HIS A 197 4.62 12.58 8.81
CA HIS A 197 5.89 12.77 9.53
C HIS A 197 7.12 12.75 8.61
N PHE A 198 7.19 11.78 7.67
CA PHE A 198 8.39 11.57 6.85
C PHE A 198 8.30 12.20 5.47
N THR A 199 7.12 12.20 4.84
CA THR A 199 6.96 12.66 3.45
C THR A 199 6.70 14.16 3.37
N ASN A 200 5.70 14.67 4.10
CA ASN A 200 5.33 16.10 4.04
C ASN A 200 5.77 16.93 5.24
N LYS A 201 6.10 16.30 6.37
CA LYS A 201 6.51 16.97 7.62
C LYS A 201 5.45 17.94 8.16
N TRP A 202 4.19 17.53 8.14
CA TRP A 202 3.08 18.24 8.78
C TRP A 202 3.05 18.03 10.30
N ILE A 203 3.70 16.96 10.78
CA ILE A 203 3.92 16.62 12.19
C ILE A 203 5.36 16.20 12.45
#